data_AF-A0A962ZUT8-F1
#
_entry.id   AF-A0A962ZUT8-F1
#
_cell.length_a   1.000
_cell.length_b   1.000
_cell.length_c   1.000
_cell.angle_alpha   90.00
_cell.angle_beta   90.00
_cell.angle_gamma   90.00
#
_symmetry.space_group_name_H-M   'P 1'
#
loop_
_entity.id
_entity.type
_entity.pdbx_description
1 polymer ?
#
loop_
_entity_poly.entity_id
_entity_poly.type
_entity_poly.pdbx_seq_one_letter_code
_entity_poly.pdbx_strand_id
1 'polypeptide(L)'
;TDFAMALTPPPNPIRSLDNSLTSAQQAGRDIYFNVNDITGIGSCNHCHALDPLRKQFGTGGLMSFEGGRIAEDFKVPQLRNAYSKVGMFGSSSPNSDGRFMGDQVRGFGYLHDGAIDTLDHFFRDPVFRFPAPVDQNRANVVRFVMAMDSNLAPIVGQQVTLAGNEAVALERVALLEQRALVKTPRPECRLVVTGFLEGAPLQLQMTGDDTYTGGDGRRYSGGALREAAIADGQELTFTCYPPG
;
A
#
# COMPACT_ATOMS: atom_id res chain seq x y z
N THR A 1 -21.31 9.59 -12.58
CA THR A 1 -21.04 8.61 -11.49
C THR A 1 -20.01 7.58 -11.91
N ASP A 2 -20.05 7.11 -13.16
CA ASP A 2 -19.17 6.05 -13.66
C ASP A 2 -17.67 6.38 -13.59
N PHE A 3 -17.29 7.64 -13.86
CA PHE A 3 -15.90 8.10 -13.68
C PHE A 3 -15.38 7.85 -12.26
N ALA A 4 -16.13 8.27 -11.23
CA ALA A 4 -15.69 8.13 -9.85
C ALA A 4 -15.62 6.65 -9.40
N MET A 5 -16.48 5.79 -9.97
CA MET A 5 -16.47 4.35 -9.72
C MET A 5 -15.29 3.62 -10.38
N ALA A 6 -14.69 4.21 -11.42
CA ALA A 6 -13.50 3.68 -12.09
C ALA A 6 -12.19 4.05 -11.36
N LEU A 7 -12.21 5.03 -10.45
CA LEU A 7 -11.02 5.48 -9.73
C LEU A 7 -10.57 4.43 -8.72
N THR A 8 -9.39 3.87 -8.95
CA THR A 8 -8.73 2.95 -8.02
C THR A 8 -7.49 3.62 -7.44
N PRO A 9 -7.41 3.78 -6.11
CA PRO A 9 -6.19 4.27 -5.45
C PRO A 9 -4.97 3.43 -5.83
N PRO A 10 -3.80 4.05 -6.01
CA PRO A 10 -2.58 3.34 -6.35
C PRO A 10 -2.13 2.43 -5.20
N PRO A 11 -1.15 1.54 -5.45
CA PRO A 11 -0.46 0.81 -4.39
C PRO A 11 0.10 1.75 -3.32
N ASN A 12 0.24 1.24 -2.09
CA ASN A 12 0.86 2.00 -1.02
C ASN A 12 2.40 1.98 -1.20
N PRO A 13 3.07 3.14 -1.37
CA PRO A 13 4.50 3.20 -1.64
C PRO A 13 5.37 2.87 -0.42
N ILE A 14 4.80 2.85 0.79
CA ILE A 14 5.52 2.53 2.04
C ILE A 14 5.52 1.03 2.31
N ARG A 15 4.57 0.29 1.72
CA ARG A 15 4.51 -1.17 1.86
C ARG A 15 5.57 -1.81 0.96
N SER A 16 6.32 -2.77 1.52
CA SER A 16 7.33 -3.51 0.76
C SER A 16 6.73 -4.16 -0.49
N LEU A 17 7.49 -4.23 -1.58
CA LEU A 17 7.03 -4.76 -2.86
C LEU A 17 6.66 -6.25 -2.80
N ASP A 18 7.31 -7.00 -1.90
CA ASP A 18 6.95 -8.37 -1.56
C ASP A 18 5.74 -8.48 -0.60
N ASN A 19 5.06 -7.37 -0.37
CA ASN A 19 3.92 -7.21 0.51
C ASN A 19 4.19 -7.57 2.00
N SER A 20 5.45 -7.76 2.39
CA SER A 20 5.84 -8.03 3.78
C SER A 20 5.66 -6.80 4.67
N LEU A 21 5.64 -7.03 5.98
CA LEU A 21 5.73 -5.99 7.00
C LEU A 21 7.09 -6.05 7.69
N THR A 22 7.67 -4.89 7.95
CA THR A 22 8.78 -4.77 8.91
C THR A 22 8.31 -5.17 10.31
N SER A 23 9.23 -5.52 11.20
CA SER A 23 8.91 -5.89 12.59
C SER A 23 8.09 -4.80 13.31
N ALA A 24 8.43 -3.52 13.09
CA ALA A 24 7.71 -2.40 13.69
C ALA A 24 6.29 -2.23 13.12
N GLN A 25 6.10 -2.44 11.81
CA GLN A 25 4.76 -2.41 11.21
C GLN A 25 3.94 -3.62 11.66
N GLN A 26 4.54 -4.80 11.80
CA GLN A 26 3.85 -5.99 12.32
C GLN A 26 3.40 -5.76 13.77
N ALA A 27 4.26 -5.24 14.65
CA ALA A 27 3.89 -4.89 16.01
C ALA A 27 2.73 -3.86 16.04
N GLY A 28 2.76 -2.87 15.14
CA GLY A 28 1.68 -1.91 14.98
C GLY A 28 0.38 -2.55 14.51
N ARG A 29 0.45 -3.49 13.57
CA ARG A 29 -0.68 -4.29 13.10
C ARG A 29 -1.28 -5.09 14.26
N ASP A 30 -0.46 -5.72 15.08
CA ASP A 30 -0.96 -6.55 16.19
C ASP A 30 -1.72 -5.70 17.22
N ILE A 31 -1.23 -4.49 17.52
CA ILE A 31 -1.97 -3.52 18.35
C ILE A 31 -3.28 -3.11 17.68
N TYR A 32 -3.21 -2.72 16.40
CA TYR A 32 -4.36 -2.25 15.63
C TYR A 32 -5.54 -3.22 15.65
N PHE A 33 -5.26 -4.52 15.53
CA PHE A 33 -6.28 -5.56 15.49
C PHE A 33 -6.71 -6.04 16.88
N ASN A 34 -5.76 -6.17 17.83
CA ASN A 34 -5.98 -6.99 19.02
C ASN A 34 -6.11 -6.21 20.34
N VAL A 35 -5.72 -4.94 20.39
CA VAL A 35 -5.88 -4.11 21.61
C VAL A 35 -7.29 -3.54 21.65
N ASN A 36 -8.21 -4.26 22.29
CA ASN A 36 -9.66 -4.00 22.24
C ASN A 36 -10.16 -2.82 23.10
N ASP A 37 -9.27 -2.06 23.74
CA ASP A 37 -9.64 -0.88 24.55
C ASP A 37 -8.85 0.37 24.14
N ILE A 38 -8.45 0.48 22.86
CA ILE A 38 -7.60 1.59 22.42
C ILE A 38 -8.29 2.95 22.63
N THR A 39 -9.61 3.00 22.58
CA THR A 39 -10.43 4.23 22.76
C THR A 39 -11.52 4.09 23.83
N GLY A 40 -11.60 2.97 24.56
CA GLY A 40 -12.76 2.67 25.41
C GLY A 40 -13.88 1.87 24.73
N ILE A 41 -13.85 1.76 23.40
CA ILE A 41 -14.95 1.17 22.60
C ILE A 41 -14.55 -0.05 21.76
N GLY A 42 -13.24 -0.31 21.61
CA GLY A 42 -12.74 -1.38 20.75
C GLY A 42 -11.28 -1.21 20.37
N SER A 43 -10.80 -2.06 19.47
CA SER A 43 -9.51 -1.88 18.79
C SER A 43 -9.63 -0.88 17.64
N CYS A 44 -8.51 -0.46 17.05
CA CYS A 44 -8.53 0.43 15.89
C CYS A 44 -9.37 -0.18 14.75
N ASN A 45 -9.26 -1.50 14.58
CA ASN A 45 -10.00 -2.24 13.55
C ASN A 45 -11.52 -2.29 13.79
N HIS A 46 -12.00 -1.98 14.99
CA HIS A 46 -13.44 -1.93 15.28
C HIS A 46 -14.16 -0.90 14.40
N CYS A 47 -13.62 0.33 14.34
CA CYS A 47 -14.17 1.39 13.49
C CYS A 47 -13.46 1.41 12.12
N HIS A 48 -12.13 1.36 12.11
CA HIS A 48 -11.33 1.40 10.90
C HIS A 48 -11.13 0.00 10.33
N ALA A 49 -12.20 -0.72 9.96
CA ALA A 49 -12.07 -2.09 9.48
C ALA A 49 -11.07 -2.21 8.30
N LEU A 50 -10.08 -3.09 8.45
CA LEU A 50 -9.15 -3.50 7.39
C LEU A 50 -9.45 -4.95 6.98
N ASP A 51 -10.16 -5.08 5.88
CA ASP A 51 -10.49 -6.34 5.21
C ASP A 51 -10.44 -6.11 3.68
N PRO A 52 -9.28 -6.35 3.05
CA PRO A 52 -9.11 -6.20 1.61
C PRO A 52 -10.06 -7.07 0.78
N LEU A 53 -10.53 -8.22 1.30
CA LEU A 53 -11.47 -9.10 0.60
C LEU A 53 -12.87 -8.46 0.51
N ARG A 54 -13.26 -7.71 1.55
CA ARG A 54 -14.49 -6.92 1.58
C ARG A 54 -14.31 -5.48 1.06
N LYS A 55 -13.14 -5.17 0.48
CA LYS A 55 -12.76 -3.82 0.00
C LYS A 55 -12.79 -2.75 1.10
N GLN A 56 -12.58 -3.15 2.35
CA GLN A 56 -12.47 -2.27 3.52
C GLN A 56 -11.00 -1.98 3.77
N PHE A 57 -10.57 -0.74 3.56
CA PHE A 57 -9.18 -0.32 3.69
C PHE A 57 -9.03 0.73 4.79
N GLY A 58 -9.31 0.30 6.03
CA GLY A 58 -9.31 1.14 7.22
C GLY A 58 -10.62 1.89 7.45
N THR A 59 -11.77 1.33 7.04
CA THR A 59 -13.09 1.92 7.30
C THR A 59 -14.17 0.85 7.41
N GLY A 60 -14.99 0.94 8.46
CA GLY A 60 -16.19 0.12 8.63
C GLY A 60 -17.35 0.53 7.72
N GLY A 61 -17.25 1.66 7.02
CA GLY A 61 -18.33 2.19 6.16
C GLY A 61 -19.49 2.83 6.94
N LEU A 62 -19.35 2.99 8.25
CA LEU A 62 -20.33 3.59 9.16
C LEU A 62 -19.86 4.97 9.64
N MET A 63 -20.64 5.59 10.52
CA MET A 63 -20.29 6.81 11.23
C MET A 63 -19.88 6.51 12.66
N SER A 64 -19.06 7.39 13.25
CA SER A 64 -18.71 7.39 14.66
C SER A 64 -19.06 8.71 15.32
N PHE A 65 -19.34 8.63 16.62
CA PHE A 65 -19.31 9.77 17.51
C PHE A 65 -17.86 10.24 17.68
N GLU A 66 -17.60 11.52 17.42
CA GLU A 66 -16.24 12.09 17.40
C GLU A 66 -15.82 12.70 18.77
N GLY A 67 -16.51 12.35 19.85
CA GLY A 67 -16.24 12.91 21.18
C GLY A 67 -17.11 14.12 21.51
N GLY A 68 -17.15 14.50 22.80
CA GLY A 68 -18.04 15.58 23.27
C GLY A 68 -17.68 17.00 22.81
N ARG A 69 -16.67 17.14 21.93
CA ARG A 69 -16.21 18.44 21.38
C ARG A 69 -16.74 18.71 19.97
N ILE A 70 -17.35 17.71 19.33
CA ILE A 70 -17.86 17.77 17.95
C ILE A 70 -19.34 17.39 18.02
N ALA A 71 -20.21 18.23 17.47
CA ALA A 71 -21.66 18.06 17.60
C ALA A 71 -22.21 17.00 16.63
N GLU A 72 -21.51 16.79 15.51
CA GLU A 72 -21.90 15.91 14.43
C GLU A 72 -21.18 14.56 14.50
N ASP A 73 -21.88 13.51 14.05
CA ASP A 73 -21.25 12.22 13.75
C ASP A 73 -20.58 12.28 12.38
N PHE A 74 -19.40 11.70 12.25
CA PHE A 74 -18.66 11.65 10.99
C PHE A 74 -18.50 10.23 10.49
N LYS A 75 -18.50 10.08 9.16
CA LYS A 75 -18.14 8.81 8.52
C LYS A 75 -16.71 8.42 8.89
N VAL A 76 -16.54 7.20 9.42
CA VAL A 76 -15.21 6.67 9.75
C VAL A 76 -14.34 6.67 8.48
N PRO A 77 -13.28 7.49 8.41
CA PRO A 77 -12.52 7.67 7.18
C PRO A 77 -11.72 6.40 6.87
N GLN A 78 -11.54 6.13 5.57
CA GLN A 78 -10.60 5.10 5.13
C GLN A 78 -9.17 5.56 5.41
N LEU A 79 -8.25 4.62 5.65
CA LEU A 79 -6.85 4.93 6.02
C LEU A 79 -5.83 4.59 4.91
N ARG A 80 -6.27 4.02 3.79
CA ARG A 80 -5.44 3.54 2.67
C ARG A 80 -4.58 4.60 2.01
N ASN A 81 -4.92 5.88 2.17
CA ASN A 81 -4.14 7.01 1.67
C ASN A 81 -3.63 7.92 2.79
N ALA A 82 -3.60 7.47 4.05
CA ALA A 82 -3.10 8.26 5.16
C ALA A 82 -1.67 8.77 4.90
N TYR A 83 -0.86 7.99 4.17
CA TYR A 83 0.49 8.38 3.76
C TYR A 83 0.53 9.65 2.89
N SER A 84 -0.53 9.91 2.12
CA SER A 84 -0.60 11.07 1.22
C SER A 84 -0.91 12.37 1.96
N LYS A 85 -1.15 12.33 3.27
CA LYS A 85 -1.44 13.53 4.09
C LYS A 85 -0.21 14.12 4.77
N VAL A 86 0.97 13.51 4.60
CA VAL A 86 2.24 14.05 5.12
C VAL A 86 2.60 15.32 4.36
N GLY A 87 3.04 16.35 5.10
CA GLY A 87 3.52 17.62 4.55
C GLY A 87 2.92 18.87 5.16
N MET A 88 1.97 18.74 6.08
CA MET A 88 1.60 19.80 7.02
C MET A 88 2.50 19.70 8.26
N PHE A 89 2.91 20.83 8.81
CA PHE A 89 3.76 20.93 10.00
C PHE A 89 3.07 21.79 11.07
N GLY A 90 2.85 21.21 12.26
CA GLY A 90 2.12 21.83 13.36
C GLY A 90 0.61 21.59 13.30
N SER A 91 -0.09 22.13 14.30
CA SER A 91 -1.55 22.12 14.32
C SER A 91 -2.12 23.51 14.16
N SER A 92 -3.26 23.62 13.48
CA SER A 92 -4.09 24.82 13.41
C SER A 92 -5.25 24.81 14.41
N SER A 93 -5.20 23.92 15.41
CA SER A 93 -6.16 23.90 16.53
C SER A 93 -6.16 25.25 17.25
N PRO A 94 -7.29 25.69 17.84
CA PRO A 94 -7.36 26.89 18.67
C PRO A 94 -6.34 26.92 19.83
N ASN A 95 -5.84 25.75 20.24
CA ASN A 95 -4.82 25.62 21.29
C ASN A 95 -3.38 25.54 20.76
N SER A 96 -3.17 25.73 19.45
CA SER A 96 -1.83 25.83 18.88
C SER A 96 -1.12 27.07 19.39
N ASP A 97 0.20 27.00 19.57
CA ASP A 97 1.00 28.10 20.11
C ASP A 97 1.30 29.21 19.07
N GLY A 98 0.67 29.14 17.89
CA GLY A 98 0.76 30.14 16.83
C GLY A 98 2.16 30.27 16.20
N ARG A 99 3.10 29.39 16.53
CA ARG A 99 4.46 29.47 16.00
C ARG A 99 4.50 29.13 14.52
N PHE A 100 5.38 29.80 13.78
CA PHE A 100 5.69 29.41 12.41
C PHE A 100 6.45 28.07 12.40
N MET A 101 5.88 27.08 11.73
CA MET A 101 6.38 25.70 11.71
C MET A 101 7.23 25.39 10.46
N GLY A 102 7.61 26.43 9.72
CA GLY A 102 8.29 26.31 8.43
C GLY A 102 7.35 26.27 7.23
N ASP A 103 7.95 26.21 6.05
CA ASP A 103 7.21 26.15 4.79
C ASP A 103 6.43 24.84 4.68
N GLN A 104 5.16 24.95 4.29
CA GLN A 104 4.24 23.82 4.23
C GLN A 104 4.31 23.13 2.86
N VAL A 105 4.39 21.80 2.83
CA VAL A 105 4.24 21.00 1.60
C VAL A 105 2.76 20.73 1.31
N ARG A 106 1.92 20.68 2.35
CA ARG A 106 0.47 20.50 2.27
C ARG A 106 -0.26 21.43 3.24
N GLY A 107 -1.45 21.87 2.86
CA GLY A 107 -2.26 22.81 3.66
C GLY A 107 -3.18 22.16 4.70
N PHE A 108 -3.28 20.83 4.76
CA PHE A 108 -4.10 20.10 5.72
C PHE A 108 -3.50 18.73 6.04
N GLY A 109 -3.83 18.19 7.22
CA GLY A 109 -3.45 16.86 7.65
C GLY A 109 -4.65 15.95 7.97
N TYR A 110 -4.74 15.55 9.23
CA TYR A 110 -5.71 14.63 9.83
C TYR A 110 -6.79 15.40 10.62
N LEU A 111 -7.77 14.65 11.12
CA LEU A 111 -9.06 15.14 11.63
C LEU A 111 -10.00 15.64 10.50
N HIS A 112 -11.28 15.81 10.81
CA HIS A 112 -12.32 16.19 9.86
C HIS A 112 -12.11 17.61 9.28
N ASP A 113 -11.54 18.52 10.09
CA ASP A 113 -11.17 19.89 9.71
C ASP A 113 -9.75 20.01 9.13
N GLY A 114 -8.98 18.92 9.15
CA GLY A 114 -7.61 18.88 8.65
C GLY A 114 -6.57 19.53 9.56
N ALA A 115 -6.91 19.85 10.82
CA ALA A 115 -6.09 20.71 11.68
C ALA A 115 -4.91 20.02 12.38
N ILE A 116 -4.72 18.70 12.21
CA ILE A 116 -3.66 17.93 12.88
C ILE A 116 -2.62 17.43 11.87
N ASP A 117 -1.36 17.82 12.02
CA ASP A 117 -0.27 17.52 11.07
C ASP A 117 0.04 16.04 10.88
N THR A 118 0.11 15.29 11.98
CA THR A 118 0.63 13.92 12.00
C THR A 118 -0.28 12.96 12.73
N LEU A 119 -0.22 11.68 12.34
CA LEU A 119 -0.87 10.62 13.11
C LEU A 119 -0.30 10.51 14.53
N ASP A 120 1.00 10.77 14.74
CA ASP A 120 1.56 10.78 16.10
C ASP A 120 0.86 11.82 16.97
N HIS A 121 0.75 13.06 16.49
CA HIS A 121 0.05 14.13 17.20
C HIS A 121 -1.42 13.79 17.45
N PHE A 122 -2.13 13.29 16.43
CA PHE A 122 -3.51 12.83 16.58
C PHE A 122 -3.66 11.78 17.71
N PHE A 123 -2.75 10.80 17.75
CA PHE A 123 -2.74 9.74 18.76
C PHE A 123 -2.24 10.18 20.15
N ARG A 124 -1.87 11.45 20.36
CA ARG A 124 -1.60 12.00 21.70
C ARG A 124 -2.85 12.45 22.43
N ASP A 125 -4.00 12.50 21.77
CA ASP A 125 -5.25 12.78 22.47
C ASP A 125 -5.48 11.71 23.57
N PRO A 126 -5.84 12.10 24.81
CA PRO A 126 -6.02 11.18 25.93
C PRO A 126 -7.07 10.09 25.72
N VAL A 127 -7.93 10.20 24.71
CA VAL A 127 -8.86 9.12 24.34
C VAL A 127 -8.10 7.85 23.92
N PHE A 128 -6.89 7.99 23.35
CA PHE A 128 -6.09 6.87 22.87
C PHE A 128 -5.22 6.26 23.98
N ARG A 129 -5.51 5.01 24.35
CA ARG A 129 -4.87 4.27 25.45
C ARG A 129 -3.92 3.21 24.91
N PHE A 130 -2.76 3.64 24.42
CA PHE A 130 -1.74 2.69 23.94
C PHE A 130 -1.14 1.88 25.11
N PRO A 131 -0.87 0.58 24.92
CA PRO A 131 -0.16 -0.22 25.92
C PRO A 131 1.29 0.27 26.09
N ALA A 132 1.86 0.06 27.27
CA ALA A 132 3.27 0.36 27.50
C ALA A 132 4.18 -0.59 26.67
N PRO A 133 5.33 -0.11 26.16
CA PRO A 133 5.81 1.28 26.17
C PRO A 133 5.04 2.16 25.17
N VAL A 134 4.39 3.21 25.68
CA VAL A 134 3.38 4.01 24.96
C VAL A 134 3.92 4.62 23.67
N ASP A 135 5.04 5.34 23.74
CA ASP A 135 5.58 6.05 22.57
C ASP A 135 6.00 5.10 21.44
N GLN A 136 6.64 3.97 21.79
CA GLN A 136 7.06 2.99 20.80
C GLN A 136 5.85 2.30 20.15
N ASN A 137 4.84 1.95 20.95
CA ASN A 137 3.63 1.28 20.46
C ASN A 137 2.78 2.23 19.59
N ARG A 138 2.67 3.50 19.97
CA ARG A 138 2.07 4.55 19.13
C ARG A 138 2.81 4.69 17.81
N ALA A 139 4.14 4.80 17.84
CA ALA A 139 4.95 4.89 16.62
C ALA A 139 4.82 3.64 15.73
N ASN A 140 4.72 2.45 16.31
CA ASN A 140 4.48 1.21 15.57
C ASN A 140 3.12 1.23 14.86
N VAL A 141 2.04 1.67 15.54
CA VAL A 141 0.72 1.81 14.91
C VAL A 141 0.74 2.85 13.78
N VAL A 142 1.42 3.98 13.97
CA VAL A 142 1.63 4.96 12.89
C VAL A 142 2.31 4.31 11.67
N ARG A 143 3.40 3.58 11.88
CA ARG A 143 4.11 2.87 10.78
C ARG A 143 3.20 1.88 10.05
N PHE A 144 2.37 1.15 10.79
CA PHE A 144 1.41 0.23 10.19
C PHE A 144 0.34 0.96 9.37
N VAL A 145 -0.31 2.00 9.93
CA VAL A 145 -1.33 2.78 9.22
C VAL A 145 -0.77 3.41 7.94
N MET A 146 0.47 3.90 7.99
CA MET A 146 1.15 4.47 6.84
C MET A 146 1.47 3.43 5.75
N ALA A 147 1.64 2.15 6.12
CA ALA A 147 1.91 1.02 5.21
C ALA A 147 0.68 0.12 4.99
N MET A 148 -0.51 0.60 5.35
CA MET A 148 -1.75 -0.17 5.28
C MET A 148 -2.06 -0.57 3.83
N ASP A 149 -2.66 -1.74 3.68
CA ASP A 149 -3.07 -2.25 2.37
C ASP A 149 -3.96 -1.24 1.63
N SER A 150 -3.74 -1.16 0.32
CA SER A 150 -4.57 -0.39 -0.61
C SER A 150 -5.34 -1.33 -1.54
N ASN A 151 -6.10 -0.75 -2.45
CA ASN A 151 -6.84 -1.49 -3.48
C ASN A 151 -5.92 -2.42 -4.28
N LEU A 152 -4.75 -1.92 -4.69
CA LEU A 152 -3.74 -2.65 -5.45
C LEU A 152 -2.60 -3.11 -4.53
N ALA A 153 -2.04 -4.29 -4.82
CA ALA A 153 -0.87 -4.79 -4.13
C ALA A 153 0.37 -3.92 -4.43
N PRO A 154 1.36 -3.84 -3.52
CA PRO A 154 2.55 -3.00 -3.67
C PRO A 154 3.32 -3.22 -4.98
N ILE A 155 3.30 -4.44 -5.51
CA ILE A 155 4.02 -4.82 -6.72
C ILE A 155 3.39 -4.27 -8.02
N VAL A 156 2.14 -3.82 -7.99
CA VAL A 156 1.45 -3.34 -9.19
C VAL A 156 2.10 -2.05 -9.70
N GLY A 157 2.30 -1.94 -11.01
CA GLY A 157 2.98 -0.83 -11.66
C GLY A 157 4.51 -0.91 -11.59
N GLN A 158 5.08 -1.91 -10.92
CA GLN A 158 6.51 -2.17 -10.99
C GLN A 158 6.88 -2.75 -12.37
N GLN A 159 7.99 -2.26 -12.90
CA GLN A 159 8.54 -2.67 -14.19
C GLN A 159 10.05 -2.82 -14.09
N VAL A 160 10.62 -3.79 -14.80
CA VAL A 160 12.07 -3.92 -14.99
C VAL A 160 12.36 -4.42 -16.40
N THR A 161 13.44 -3.94 -17.00
CA THR A 161 13.94 -4.41 -18.29
C THR A 161 15.18 -5.25 -18.05
N LEU A 162 15.15 -6.49 -18.54
CA LEU A 162 16.30 -7.39 -18.58
C LEU A 162 17.03 -7.17 -19.91
N ALA A 163 18.25 -6.64 -19.81
CA ALA A 163 19.18 -6.47 -20.93
C ALA A 163 20.53 -7.03 -20.46
N GLY A 164 20.92 -8.20 -20.95
CA GLY A 164 22.08 -8.91 -20.42
C GLY A 164 21.78 -9.67 -19.13
N ASN A 165 22.77 -9.75 -18.25
CA ASN A 165 22.76 -10.54 -17.01
C ASN A 165 22.89 -9.67 -15.74
N GLU A 166 22.31 -8.47 -15.73
CA GLU A 166 22.39 -7.56 -14.58
C GLU A 166 21.70 -8.16 -13.34
N ALA A 167 22.47 -8.32 -12.26
CA ALA A 167 21.99 -8.96 -11.03
C ALA A 167 20.74 -8.28 -10.44
N VAL A 168 20.70 -6.95 -10.40
CA VAL A 168 19.56 -6.19 -9.86
C VAL A 168 18.30 -6.40 -10.70
N ALA A 169 18.44 -6.47 -12.03
CA ALA A 169 17.33 -6.76 -12.92
C ALA A 169 16.79 -8.17 -12.70
N LEU A 170 17.68 -9.17 -12.59
CA LEU A 170 17.32 -10.56 -12.31
C LEU A 170 16.61 -10.73 -10.96
N GLU A 171 17.11 -10.09 -9.90
CA GLU A 171 16.45 -10.08 -8.58
C GLU A 171 15.06 -9.45 -8.65
N ARG A 172 14.90 -8.37 -9.41
CA ARG A 172 13.61 -7.71 -9.60
C ARG A 172 12.63 -8.58 -10.39
N VAL A 173 13.09 -9.25 -11.46
CA VAL A 173 12.27 -10.21 -12.23
C VAL A 173 11.78 -11.33 -11.31
N ALA A 174 12.67 -11.91 -10.50
CA ALA A 174 12.32 -12.97 -9.55
C ALA A 174 11.25 -12.51 -8.54
N LEU A 175 11.35 -11.28 -8.03
CA LEU A 175 10.32 -10.68 -7.18
C LEU A 175 8.98 -10.56 -7.92
N LEU A 176 8.97 -10.01 -9.15
CA LEU A 176 7.75 -9.84 -9.94
C LEU A 176 7.04 -11.19 -10.20
N GLU A 177 7.82 -12.22 -10.55
CA GLU A 177 7.32 -13.59 -10.75
C GLU A 177 6.72 -14.16 -9.47
N GLN A 178 7.44 -14.04 -8.35
CA GLN A 178 6.96 -14.49 -7.05
C GLN A 178 5.62 -13.86 -6.69
N ARG A 179 5.45 -12.56 -6.93
CA ARG A 179 4.20 -11.85 -6.60
C ARG A 179 3.07 -12.18 -7.58
N ALA A 180 3.37 -12.41 -8.85
CA ALA A 180 2.37 -12.81 -9.85
C ALA A 180 1.78 -14.21 -9.58
N LEU A 181 2.52 -15.08 -8.90
CA LEU A 181 2.07 -16.40 -8.47
C LEU A 181 1.10 -16.36 -7.28
N VAL A 182 1.08 -15.27 -6.49
CA VAL A 182 0.17 -15.14 -5.35
C VAL A 182 -1.28 -15.10 -5.85
N LYS A 183 -2.10 -16.07 -5.41
CA LYS A 183 -3.55 -16.14 -5.68
C LYS A 183 -4.41 -15.95 -4.43
N THR A 184 -3.87 -16.27 -3.26
CA THR A 184 -4.55 -16.19 -1.96
C THR A 184 -3.85 -15.18 -1.04
N PRO A 185 -4.61 -14.39 -0.24
CA PRO A 185 -6.07 -14.33 -0.19
C PRO A 185 -6.69 -13.65 -1.44
N ARG A 186 -5.90 -12.90 -2.22
CA ARG A 186 -6.31 -12.34 -3.51
C ARG A 186 -5.12 -12.30 -4.48
N PRO A 187 -5.35 -12.31 -5.80
CA PRO A 187 -4.29 -12.08 -6.78
C PRO A 187 -3.60 -10.72 -6.57
N GLU A 188 -2.28 -10.67 -6.71
CA GLU A 188 -1.54 -9.42 -6.51
C GLU A 188 -1.23 -8.66 -7.80
N CYS A 189 -0.77 -9.35 -8.84
CA CYS A 189 -0.55 -8.74 -10.15
C CYS A 189 -0.71 -9.76 -11.28
N ARG A 190 -0.88 -9.24 -12.49
CA ARG A 190 -0.73 -9.98 -13.75
C ARG A 190 0.61 -9.59 -14.37
N LEU A 191 1.57 -10.50 -14.38
CA LEU A 191 2.89 -10.26 -14.97
C LEU A 191 2.85 -10.45 -16.48
N VAL A 192 3.23 -9.41 -17.20
CA VAL A 192 3.35 -9.40 -18.66
C VAL A 192 4.79 -9.07 -19.05
N VAL A 193 5.29 -9.79 -20.04
CA VAL A 193 6.61 -9.59 -20.64
C VAL A 193 6.42 -9.02 -22.03
N THR A 194 7.14 -7.95 -22.35
CA THR A 194 7.16 -7.33 -23.68
C THR A 194 8.60 -7.11 -24.13
N GLY A 195 8.91 -7.33 -25.39
CA GLY A 195 10.26 -7.11 -25.91
C GLY A 195 10.43 -7.64 -27.31
N PHE A 196 11.65 -8.07 -27.63
CA PHE A 196 11.99 -8.73 -28.89
C PHE A 196 12.60 -10.10 -28.64
N LEU A 197 12.26 -11.07 -29.48
CA LEU A 197 12.87 -12.40 -29.48
C LEU A 197 13.16 -12.79 -30.93
N GLU A 198 14.40 -13.13 -31.23
CA GLU A 198 14.85 -13.47 -32.60
C GLU A 198 14.45 -12.41 -33.66
N GLY A 199 14.45 -11.13 -33.28
CA GLY A 199 14.09 -10.01 -34.15
C GLY A 199 12.58 -9.79 -34.37
N ALA A 200 11.72 -10.55 -33.69
CA ALA A 200 10.27 -10.37 -33.73
C ALA A 200 9.74 -9.77 -32.40
N PRO A 201 8.71 -8.89 -32.44
CA PRO A 201 8.09 -8.38 -31.23
C PRO A 201 7.42 -9.52 -30.45
N LEU A 202 7.61 -9.51 -29.14
CA LEU A 202 7.13 -10.51 -28.21
C LEU A 202 6.22 -9.87 -27.17
N GLN A 203 5.07 -10.49 -26.90
CA GLN A 203 4.25 -10.21 -25.73
C GLN A 203 3.77 -11.53 -25.11
N LEU A 204 4.11 -11.76 -23.84
CA LEU A 204 3.74 -12.95 -23.10
C LEU A 204 3.11 -12.58 -21.76
N GLN A 205 2.25 -13.44 -21.23
CA GLN A 205 1.74 -13.35 -19.87
C GLN A 205 2.25 -14.55 -19.05
N MET A 206 2.66 -14.32 -17.80
CA MET A 206 2.94 -15.40 -16.87
C MET A 206 1.64 -16.13 -16.51
N THR A 207 1.57 -17.43 -16.79
CA THR A 207 0.38 -18.27 -16.59
C THR A 207 0.57 -19.38 -15.57
N GLY A 208 1.79 -19.61 -15.12
CA GLY A 208 2.13 -20.61 -14.11
C GLY A 208 3.56 -20.43 -13.62
N ASP A 209 4.01 -21.32 -12.74
CA ASP A 209 5.40 -21.34 -12.32
C ASP A 209 6.32 -21.57 -13.53
N ASP A 210 7.32 -20.72 -13.68
CA ASP A 210 8.24 -20.65 -14.83
C ASP A 210 7.57 -20.74 -16.22
N THR A 211 6.29 -20.35 -16.36
CA THR A 211 5.53 -20.55 -17.61
C THR A 211 4.92 -19.26 -18.13
N TYR A 212 5.30 -18.87 -19.34
CA TYR A 212 4.82 -17.68 -20.05
C TYR A 212 4.10 -18.06 -21.33
N THR A 213 2.90 -17.53 -21.57
CA THR A 213 2.07 -17.85 -22.73
C THR A 213 1.80 -16.61 -23.57
N GLY A 214 2.01 -16.72 -24.88
CA GLY A 214 1.68 -15.68 -25.87
C GLY A 214 0.23 -15.77 -26.35
N GLY A 215 -0.27 -14.71 -26.99
CA GLY A 215 -1.63 -14.69 -27.55
C GLY A 215 -1.88 -15.73 -28.65
N ASP A 216 -0.82 -16.24 -29.28
CA ASP A 216 -0.83 -17.32 -30.27
C ASP A 216 -0.81 -18.74 -29.65
N GLY A 217 -0.78 -18.83 -28.31
CA GLY A 217 -0.73 -20.09 -27.56
C GLY A 217 0.67 -20.68 -27.39
N ARG A 218 1.73 -20.05 -27.95
CA ARG A 218 3.11 -20.48 -27.71
C ARG A 218 3.48 -20.28 -26.24
N ARG A 219 4.29 -21.21 -25.73
CA ARG A 219 4.76 -21.19 -24.34
C ARG A 219 6.28 -21.11 -24.27
N TYR A 220 6.76 -20.33 -23.31
CA TYR A 220 8.17 -20.12 -23.03
C TYR A 220 8.41 -20.37 -21.54
N SER A 221 9.57 -20.92 -21.21
CA SER A 221 10.03 -20.95 -19.82
C SER A 221 10.66 -19.60 -19.44
N GLY A 222 10.60 -19.22 -18.16
CA GLY A 222 11.31 -18.05 -17.67
C GLY A 222 12.82 -18.20 -17.85
N GLY A 223 13.37 -19.40 -17.68
CA GLY A 223 14.76 -19.71 -18.00
C GLY A 223 15.13 -19.37 -19.45
N ALA A 224 14.31 -19.78 -20.42
CA ALA A 224 14.55 -19.48 -21.84
C ALA A 224 14.45 -17.98 -22.15
N LEU A 225 13.52 -17.27 -21.51
CA LEU A 225 13.40 -15.82 -21.67
C LEU A 225 14.61 -15.07 -21.12
N ARG A 226 15.12 -15.47 -19.94
CA ARG A 226 16.31 -14.86 -19.35
C ARG A 226 17.57 -15.12 -20.17
N GLU A 227 17.71 -16.34 -20.71
CA GLU A 227 18.82 -16.67 -21.61
C GLU A 227 18.77 -15.84 -22.90
N ALA A 228 17.58 -15.70 -23.50
CA ALA A 228 17.41 -14.90 -24.71
C ALA A 228 17.75 -13.42 -24.50
N ALA A 229 17.39 -12.87 -23.34
CA ALA A 229 17.66 -11.47 -22.99
C ALA A 229 19.17 -11.14 -22.82
N ILE A 230 20.06 -12.14 -22.83
CA ILE A 230 21.51 -11.93 -22.83
C ILE A 230 21.99 -11.38 -24.18
N ALA A 231 21.31 -11.73 -25.27
CA ALA A 231 21.69 -11.28 -26.60
C ALA A 231 21.28 -9.82 -26.84
N ASP A 232 22.19 -9.03 -27.43
CA ASP A 232 21.91 -7.65 -27.82
C ASP A 232 20.66 -7.57 -28.72
N GLY A 233 19.77 -6.62 -28.42
CA GLY A 233 18.52 -6.41 -29.16
C GLY A 233 17.39 -7.39 -28.81
N GLN A 234 17.53 -8.17 -27.73
CA GLN A 234 16.47 -9.05 -27.19
C GLN A 234 16.05 -8.64 -25.78
N GLU A 235 16.04 -7.34 -25.49
CA GLU A 235 15.68 -6.83 -24.18
C GLU A 235 14.22 -7.16 -23.84
N LEU A 236 13.99 -7.72 -22.65
CA LEU A 236 12.67 -8.13 -22.19
C LEU A 236 12.24 -7.29 -20.99
N THR A 237 11.10 -6.62 -21.13
CA THR A 237 10.52 -5.79 -20.07
C THR A 237 9.39 -6.53 -19.37
N PHE A 238 9.53 -6.72 -18.07
CA PHE A 238 8.59 -7.40 -17.18
C PHE A 238 7.80 -6.35 -16.41
N THR A 239 6.46 -6.39 -16.49
CA THR A 239 5.57 -5.42 -15.85
C THR A 239 4.45 -6.11 -15.07
N CYS A 240 4.28 -5.76 -13.79
CA CYS A 240 3.14 -6.20 -12.99
C CYS A 240 1.93 -5.26 -13.22
N TYR A 241 0.96 -5.71 -14.00
CA TYR A 241 -0.31 -5.01 -14.18
C TYR A 241 -1.31 -5.35 -13.07
N PRO A 242 -2.36 -4.54 -12.85
CA PRO A 242 -3.49 -4.94 -12.01
C PRO A 242 -4.03 -6.32 -12.42
N PRO A 243 -4.42 -7.18 -11.46
CA PRO A 243 -4.77 -8.58 -11.73
C PRO A 243 -6.07 -8.79 -12.54
N GLY A 244 -6.91 -7.75 -12.69
CA GLY A 244 -8.23 -7.82 -13.35
C GLY A 244 -9.36 -7.52 -12.39
#